data_AF-A0A7C5X9N1-F1
#
_entry.id   AF-A0A7C5X9N1-F1
#
_cell.length_a   1.000
_cell.length_b   1.000
_cell.length_c   1.000
_cell.angle_alpha   90.00
_cell.angle_beta   90.00
_cell.angle_gamma   90.00
#
_symmetry.space_group_name_H-M   'P 1'
#
loop_
_entity.id
_entity.type
_entity.pdbx_description
1 polymer ?
#
loop_
_entity_poly.entity_id
_entity_poly.type
_entity_poly.pdbx_seq_one_letter_code
_entity_poly.pdbx_strand_id
1 'polypeptide(L)'
;MISRIWDWLRQSRRNLASALANYREGLYEEVCFEAHQAGEKAVKGLLSFLHKERRGHSITLTLSESGLEVPDDVRECASALDKHHIPSRYPDVFDEGTPADYYTRKDAEDCMRCAERIVGWVEGVVRGAQGAS
;
A
#
# COMPACT_ATOMS: atom_id res chain seq x y z
N MET A 1 7.54 -22.18 -2.75
CA MET A 1 6.11 -21.86 -2.99
C MET A 1 6.00 -21.23 -4.37
N ILE A 2 5.06 -21.65 -5.22
CA ILE A 2 4.83 -20.99 -6.51
C ILE A 2 4.25 -19.60 -6.22
N SER A 3 4.90 -18.55 -6.73
CA SER A 3 4.45 -17.18 -6.48
C SER A 3 3.10 -16.92 -7.15
N ARG A 4 2.16 -16.36 -6.38
CA ARG A 4 0.86 -15.86 -6.87
C ARG A 4 0.87 -14.35 -7.07
N ILE A 5 2.01 -13.78 -7.44
CA ILE A 5 2.24 -12.33 -7.57
C ILE A 5 1.14 -11.61 -8.35
N TRP A 6 0.64 -12.20 -9.44
CA TRP A 6 -0.40 -11.59 -10.27
C TRP A 6 -1.75 -11.51 -9.57
N ASP A 7 -2.07 -12.46 -8.70
CA ASP A 7 -3.28 -12.39 -7.86
C ASP A 7 -3.14 -11.29 -6.81
N TRP A 8 -1.96 -11.17 -6.19
CA TRP A 8 -1.65 -10.09 -5.23
C TRP A 8 -1.76 -8.70 -5.87
N LEU A 9 -1.16 -8.52 -7.06
CA LEU A 9 -1.22 -7.27 -7.81
C LEU A 9 -2.65 -6.95 -8.29
N ARG A 10 -3.38 -7.96 -8.76
CA ARG A 10 -4.80 -7.80 -9.10
C ARG A 10 -5.62 -7.33 -7.90
N GLN A 11 -5.39 -7.90 -6.72
CA GLN A 11 -6.08 -7.48 -5.51
C GLN A 11 -5.63 -6.07 -5.08
N SER A 12 -4.35 -5.75 -5.16
CA SER A 12 -3.83 -4.41 -4.88
C SER A 12 -4.49 -3.33 -5.76
N ARG A 13 -4.65 -3.58 -7.07
CA ARG A 13 -5.38 -2.68 -7.97
C ARG A 13 -6.86 -2.55 -7.61
N ARG A 14 -7.49 -3.61 -7.09
CA ARG A 14 -8.86 -3.52 -6.56
C ARG A 14 -8.93 -2.59 -5.34
N ASN A 15 -7.91 -2.57 -4.48
CA ASN A 15 -7.84 -1.62 -3.37
C ASN A 15 -7.68 -0.17 -3.88
N LEU A 16 -6.85 0.09 -4.91
CA LEU A 16 -6.80 1.42 -5.55
C LEU A 16 -8.15 1.85 -6.15
N ALA A 17 -8.86 0.93 -6.82
CA ALA A 17 -10.20 1.22 -7.34
C ALA A 17 -11.21 1.52 -6.22
N SER A 18 -11.11 0.83 -5.08
CA SER A 18 -11.89 1.09 -3.86
C SER A 18 -11.57 2.47 -3.29
N ALA A 19 -10.28 2.81 -3.17
CA ALA A 19 -9.81 4.12 -2.73
C ALA A 19 -10.38 5.25 -3.59
N LEU A 20 -10.39 5.10 -4.92
CA LEU A 20 -10.98 6.08 -5.82
C LEU A 20 -12.51 6.21 -5.65
N ALA A 21 -13.20 5.11 -5.38
CA ALA A 21 -14.64 5.15 -5.11
C ALA A 21 -14.93 5.91 -3.79
N ASN A 22 -14.21 5.57 -2.72
CA ASN A 22 -14.32 6.25 -1.43
C ASN A 22 -13.99 7.74 -1.53
N TYR A 23 -12.99 8.11 -2.33
CA TYR A 23 -12.61 9.50 -2.56
C TYR A 23 -13.76 10.32 -3.18
N ARG A 24 -14.52 9.73 -4.11
CA ARG A 24 -15.67 10.40 -4.74
C ARG A 24 -16.82 10.62 -3.77
N GLU A 25 -16.96 9.74 -2.79
CA GLU A 25 -17.96 9.85 -1.71
C GLU A 25 -17.49 10.70 -0.52
N GLY A 26 -16.24 11.20 -0.55
CA GLY A 26 -15.67 12.01 0.53
C GLY A 26 -15.25 11.22 1.78
N LEU A 27 -15.13 9.88 1.68
CA LEU A 27 -14.73 8.98 2.77
C LEU A 27 -13.20 8.88 2.85
N TYR A 28 -12.54 9.97 3.23
CA TYR A 28 -11.08 10.15 3.09
C TYR A 28 -10.23 9.22 3.95
N GLU A 29 -10.69 8.86 5.14
CA GLU A 29 -10.10 7.86 6.02
C GLU A 29 -10.08 6.47 5.36
N GLU A 30 -11.18 6.10 4.69
CA GLU A 30 -11.29 4.84 3.94
C GLU A 30 -10.41 4.86 2.69
N VAL A 31 -10.22 6.03 2.05
CA VAL A 31 -9.22 6.17 0.96
C VAL A 31 -7.83 5.81 1.45
N CYS A 32 -7.41 6.36 2.59
CA CYS A 32 -6.08 6.11 3.14
C CYS A 32 -5.91 4.67 3.64
N PHE A 33 -6.96 4.06 4.20
CA PHE A 33 -6.94 2.64 4.53
C PHE A 33 -6.76 1.77 3.28
N GLU A 34 -7.57 1.99 2.24
CA GLU A 34 -7.49 1.23 1.00
C GLU A 34 -6.16 1.43 0.26
N ALA A 35 -5.61 2.65 0.30
CA ALA A 35 -4.28 2.97 -0.22
C ALA A 35 -3.18 2.18 0.51
N HIS A 36 -3.21 2.12 1.85
CA HIS A 36 -2.31 1.27 2.62
C HIS A 36 -2.44 -0.20 2.21
N GLN A 37 -3.68 -0.73 2.13
CA GLN A 37 -3.94 -2.12 1.74
C GLN A 37 -3.42 -2.42 0.32
N ALA A 38 -3.52 -1.47 -0.61
CA ALA A 38 -2.97 -1.61 -1.96
C ALA A 38 -1.45 -1.78 -1.92
N GLY A 39 -0.74 -0.90 -1.21
CA GLY A 39 0.71 -0.97 -1.03
C GLY A 39 1.15 -2.26 -0.34
N GLU A 40 0.51 -2.62 0.78
CA GLU A 40 0.82 -3.84 1.56
C GLU A 40 0.72 -5.10 0.69
N LYS A 41 -0.38 -5.26 -0.05
CA LYS A 41 -0.62 -6.44 -0.88
C LYS A 41 0.37 -6.54 -2.04
N ALA A 42 0.71 -5.41 -2.67
CA ALA A 42 1.71 -5.39 -3.73
C ALA A 42 3.08 -5.84 -3.22
N VAL A 43 3.53 -5.28 -2.09
CA VAL A 43 4.83 -5.61 -1.50
C VAL A 43 4.87 -7.05 -0.95
N LYS A 44 3.80 -7.55 -0.33
CA LYS A 44 3.70 -8.96 0.07
C LYS A 44 3.77 -9.91 -1.13
N GLY A 45 3.09 -9.54 -2.22
CA GLY A 45 3.20 -10.25 -3.49
C GLY A 45 4.65 -10.30 -3.98
N LEU A 46 5.36 -9.17 -3.91
CA LEU A 46 6.77 -9.06 -4.30
C LEU A 46 7.67 -9.97 -3.46
N LEU A 47 7.52 -9.97 -2.13
CA LEU A 47 8.31 -10.86 -1.27
C LEU A 47 8.06 -12.33 -1.62
N SER A 48 6.80 -12.70 -1.81
CA SER A 48 6.43 -14.06 -2.24
C SER A 48 7.06 -14.43 -3.60
N PHE A 49 7.09 -13.48 -4.54
CA PHE A 49 7.81 -13.62 -5.82
C PHE A 49 9.32 -13.84 -5.65
N LEU A 50 9.93 -13.19 -4.67
CA LEU A 50 11.33 -13.36 -4.31
C LEU A 50 11.59 -14.56 -3.37
N HIS A 51 10.60 -15.43 -3.17
CA HIS A 51 10.65 -16.58 -2.25
C HIS A 51 10.97 -16.20 -0.79
N LYS A 52 10.55 -15.00 -0.37
CA LYS A 52 10.67 -14.48 1.00
C LYS A 52 9.28 -14.33 1.62
N GLU A 53 9.23 -14.36 2.95
CA GLU A 53 7.99 -14.15 3.69
C GLU A 53 8.21 -13.25 4.90
N ARG A 54 7.21 -12.42 5.20
CA ARG A 54 7.17 -11.59 6.40
C ARG A 54 5.73 -11.46 6.90
N ARG A 55 5.56 -11.52 8.22
CA ARG A 55 4.27 -11.28 8.89
C ARG A 55 4.13 -9.81 9.30
N GLY A 56 2.89 -9.35 9.47
CA GLY A 56 2.56 -7.98 9.86
C GLY A 56 2.04 -7.13 8.70
N HIS A 57 1.81 -5.86 8.98
CA HIS A 57 1.15 -4.91 8.07
C HIS A 57 2.05 -3.77 7.60
N SER A 58 3.20 -3.54 8.23
CA SER A 58 4.12 -2.48 7.79
C SER A 58 4.69 -2.78 6.41
N ILE A 59 4.39 -1.90 5.45
CA ILE A 59 4.93 -1.89 4.09
C ILE A 59 6.43 -1.61 4.14
N THR A 60 6.86 -0.62 4.93
CA THR A 60 8.26 -0.20 5.04
C THR A 60 9.17 -1.36 5.42
N LEU A 61 8.83 -2.03 6.52
CA LEU A 61 9.62 -3.14 7.02
C LEU A 61 9.43 -4.41 6.16
N THR A 62 8.39 -4.49 5.33
CA THR A 62 8.25 -5.59 4.37
C THR A 62 9.16 -5.34 3.17
N LEU A 63 9.25 -4.10 2.68
CA LEU A 63 10.18 -3.71 1.62
C LEU A 63 11.64 -3.95 2.00
N SER A 64 12.04 -3.70 3.25
CA SER A 64 13.43 -3.92 3.69
C SER A 64 13.88 -5.38 3.56
N GLU A 65 12.95 -6.34 3.65
CA GLU A 65 13.27 -7.77 3.46
C GLU A 65 13.45 -8.15 1.99
N SER A 66 13.03 -7.31 1.03
CA SER A 66 13.10 -7.64 -0.41
C SER A 66 14.54 -7.91 -0.87
N GLY A 67 15.53 -7.24 -0.28
CA GLY A 67 16.93 -7.29 -0.74
C GLY A 67 17.15 -6.59 -2.08
N LEU A 68 16.17 -5.83 -2.55
CA LEU A 68 16.27 -4.99 -3.74
C LEU A 68 16.70 -3.58 -3.36
N GLU A 69 17.33 -2.88 -4.29
CA GLU A 69 17.50 -1.43 -4.19
C GLU A 69 16.15 -0.75 -4.45
N VAL A 70 15.54 -0.27 -3.38
CA VAL A 70 14.25 0.44 -3.44
C VAL A 70 14.52 1.93 -3.74
N PRO A 71 13.79 2.58 -4.65
CA PRO A 71 13.87 4.03 -4.81
C PRO A 71 13.45 4.80 -3.54
N ASP A 72 14.05 5.96 -3.28
CA ASP A 72 13.74 6.78 -2.09
C ASP A 72 12.26 7.16 -2.01
N ASP A 73 11.68 7.60 -3.12
CA ASP A 73 10.28 7.99 -3.19
C ASP A 73 9.31 6.82 -2.88
N VAL A 74 9.69 5.57 -3.19
CA VAL A 74 8.93 4.37 -2.80
C VAL A 74 9.07 4.11 -1.29
N ARG A 75 10.27 4.28 -0.72
CA ARG A 75 10.49 4.16 0.74
C ARG A 75 9.69 5.19 1.52
N GLU A 76 9.73 6.45 1.06
CA GLU A 76 8.99 7.55 1.67
C GLU A 76 7.48 7.28 1.62
N CYS A 77 6.97 6.83 0.48
CA CYS A 77 5.56 6.47 0.36
C CYS A 77 5.15 5.28 1.23
N ALA A 78 6.00 4.26 1.38
CA ALA A 78 5.73 3.15 2.28
C ALA A 78 5.64 3.62 3.74
N SER A 79 6.58 4.47 4.16
CA SER A 79 6.57 5.05 5.50
C SER A 79 5.38 5.97 5.74
N ALA A 80 4.97 6.74 4.74
CA ALA A 80 3.78 7.58 4.81
C ALA A 80 2.52 6.72 4.99
N LEU A 81 2.34 5.68 4.17
CA LEU A 81 1.17 4.81 4.23
C LEU A 81 1.07 4.00 5.53
N ASP A 82 2.20 3.55 6.09
CA ASP A 82 2.23 2.78 7.35
C ASP A 82 1.54 3.52 8.51
N LYS A 83 1.55 4.87 8.49
CA LYS A 83 0.91 5.72 9.49
C LYS A 83 -0.61 5.67 9.45
N HIS A 84 -1.21 5.18 8.36
CA HIS A 84 -2.66 5.15 8.19
C HIS A 84 -3.27 3.79 8.54
N HIS A 85 -2.48 2.72 8.70
CA HIS A 85 -3.01 1.38 8.91
C HIS A 85 -3.95 1.25 10.12
N ILE A 86 -3.57 1.83 11.27
CA ILE A 86 -4.38 1.80 12.50
C ILE A 86 -5.27 3.05 12.59
N PRO A 87 -4.75 4.29 12.38
CA PRO A 87 -5.51 5.50 12.63
C PRO A 87 -6.71 5.72 11.73
N SER A 88 -6.73 5.13 10.53
CA SER A 88 -7.91 5.21 9.64
C SER A 88 -9.11 4.39 10.14
N ARG A 89 -8.92 3.49 11.11
CA ARG A 89 -9.92 2.48 11.48
C ARG A 89 -10.45 2.58 12.91
N TYR A 90 -9.61 3.01 13.84
CA TYR A 90 -9.93 2.91 15.27
C TYR A 90 -10.03 4.32 15.86
N PRO A 91 -11.17 4.71 16.44
CA PRO A 91 -11.29 6.01 17.11
C PRO A 91 -10.34 6.14 18.31
N ASP A 92 -9.99 5.03 18.98
CA ASP A 92 -9.15 5.00 20.17
C ASP A 92 -7.73 5.57 20.00
N VAL A 93 -7.30 5.87 18.77
CA VAL A 93 -6.02 6.55 18.49
C VAL A 93 -6.11 8.08 18.56
N PHE A 94 -7.33 8.63 18.65
CA PHE A 94 -7.61 10.05 18.77
C PHE A 94 -8.15 10.35 20.17
N ASP A 95 -7.91 11.56 20.67
CA ASP A 95 -8.38 11.98 21.99
C ASP A 95 -9.92 12.05 22.03
N GLU A 96 -10.57 12.43 20.93
CA GLU A 96 -12.02 12.55 20.77
C GLU A 96 -12.43 12.26 19.30
N GLY A 97 -13.74 12.11 19.03
CA GLY A 97 -14.27 11.99 17.66
C GLY A 97 -14.02 10.64 16.98
N THR A 98 -14.07 10.64 15.66
CA THR A 98 -13.93 9.45 14.79
C THR A 98 -12.85 9.68 13.73
N PRO A 99 -12.25 8.62 13.13
CA PRO A 99 -11.28 8.81 12.05
C PRO A 99 -11.75 9.74 10.93
N ALA A 100 -13.03 9.69 10.54
CA ALA A 100 -13.61 10.53 9.50
C ALA A 100 -13.49 12.04 9.80
N ASP A 101 -13.38 12.45 11.07
CA ASP A 101 -13.26 13.86 11.46
C ASP A 101 -11.84 14.43 11.22
N TYR A 102 -10.84 13.55 11.11
CA TYR A 102 -9.42 13.93 11.05
C TYR A 102 -8.81 13.84 9.65
N TYR A 103 -9.44 13.12 8.72
CA TYR A 103 -8.90 12.93 7.37
C TYR A 103 -9.44 13.97 6.40
N THR A 104 -8.54 14.58 5.66
CA THR A 104 -8.86 15.58 4.64
C THR A 104 -8.77 15.01 3.24
N ARG A 105 -9.35 15.75 2.29
CA ARG A 105 -9.18 15.48 0.85
C ARG A 105 -7.71 15.39 0.45
N LYS A 106 -6.85 16.23 1.04
CA LYS A 106 -5.42 16.28 0.73
C LYS A 106 -4.71 15.00 1.21
N ASP A 107 -5.07 14.50 2.39
CA ASP A 107 -4.55 13.23 2.91
C ASP A 107 -4.92 12.09 1.95
N ALA A 108 -6.18 12.03 1.52
CA ALA A 108 -6.66 11.03 0.59
C ALA A 108 -5.92 11.05 -0.76
N GLU A 109 -5.66 12.24 -1.32
CA GLU A 109 -4.85 12.41 -2.54
C GLU A 109 -3.41 11.93 -2.34
N ASP A 110 -2.81 12.25 -1.20
CA ASP A 110 -1.44 11.84 -0.85
C ASP A 110 -1.33 10.33 -0.68
N CYS A 111 -2.29 9.72 0.02
CA CYS A 111 -2.40 8.28 0.19
C CYS A 111 -2.53 7.55 -1.16
N MET A 112 -3.45 7.99 -2.03
CA MET A 112 -3.63 7.37 -3.35
C MET A 112 -2.37 7.48 -4.20
N ARG A 113 -1.75 8.67 -4.28
CA ARG A 113 -0.49 8.86 -5.03
C ARG A 113 0.59 7.90 -4.55
N CYS A 114 0.75 7.77 -3.24
CA CYS A 114 1.77 6.88 -2.68
C CYS A 114 1.48 5.41 -2.94
N ALA A 115 0.22 4.99 -2.84
CA ALA A 115 -0.17 3.63 -3.18
C ALA A 115 0.09 3.33 -4.66
N GLU A 116 -0.31 4.21 -5.57
CA GLU A 116 -0.03 4.08 -7.01
C GLU A 116 1.48 3.98 -7.28
N ARG A 117 2.28 4.81 -6.60
CA ARG A 117 3.74 4.81 -6.76
C ARG A 117 4.38 3.48 -6.36
N ILE A 118 3.95 2.91 -5.24
CA ILE A 118 4.44 1.60 -4.74
C ILE A 118 3.99 0.49 -5.68
N VAL A 119 2.70 0.46 -6.04
CA VAL A 119 2.13 -0.59 -6.91
C VAL A 119 2.82 -0.57 -8.28
N GLY A 120 2.97 0.61 -8.89
CA GLY A 120 3.67 0.77 -10.16
C GLY A 120 5.13 0.33 -10.11
N TRP A 121 5.84 0.62 -9.00
CA TRP A 121 7.21 0.13 -8.81
C TRP A 121 7.27 -1.40 -8.76
N VAL A 122 6.42 -2.04 -7.94
CA VAL A 122 6.38 -3.50 -7.83
C VAL A 122 6.09 -4.14 -9.19
N GLU A 123 5.13 -3.61 -9.94
CA GLU A 123 4.83 -4.09 -11.28
C GLU A 123 6.02 -3.99 -12.23
N GLY A 124 6.76 -2.88 -12.18
CA GLY A 124 7.99 -2.69 -12.96
C GLY A 124 9.05 -3.73 -12.64
N VAL A 125 9.31 -3.98 -11.34
CA VAL A 125 10.26 -5.00 -10.87
C VAL A 125 9.88 -6.39 -11.40
N VAL A 126 8.62 -6.79 -11.22
CA VAL A 126 8.15 -8.13 -11.61
C VAL A 126 8.21 -8.33 -13.13
N ARG A 127 7.81 -7.32 -13.92
CA ARG A 127 7.89 -7.38 -15.39
C ARG A 127 9.33 -7.42 -15.90
N GLY A 128 10.22 -6.64 -15.28
CA GLY A 128 11.66 -6.64 -15.63
C GLY A 128 12.31 -8.00 -15.42
N ALA A 129 11.98 -8.68 -14.32
CA ALA A 129 12.51 -10.02 -14.03
C ALA A 129 12.04 -11.08 -15.04
N GLN A 130 10.80 -10.97 -15.55
CA GLN A 130 10.25 -11.90 -16.53
C GLN A 130 10.75 -11.69 -17.96
N GLY A 131 11.12 -10.46 -18.33
CA GLY A 131 11.70 -10.16 -19.65
C GLY A 131 13.18 -10.51 -19.79
N ALA A 132 13.85 -10.79 -18.66
CA ALA A 132 15.25 -11.20 -18.59
C ALA A 132 15.46 -12.73 -18.49
N SER A 133 14.36 -13.50 -18.49
CA SER A 133 14.33 -14.97 -18.46
C SER A 133 14.04 -15.54 -19.84
#